data_AF-A0A8I2FZ79-F1
#
_entry.id   AF-A0A8I2FZ79-F1
#
_cell.length_a   1.000
_cell.length_b   1.000
_cell.length_c   1.000
_cell.angle_alpha   90.00
_cell.angle_beta   90.00
_cell.angle_gamma   90.00
#
_symmetry.space_group_name_H-M   'P 1'
#
loop_
_entity.id
_entity.type
_entity.pdbx_description
1 polymer ?
#
loop_
_entity_poly.entity_id
_entity_poly.type
_entity_poly.pdbx_seq_one_letter_code
_entity_poly.pdbx_strand_id
1 'polypeptide(L)'
;MYNSKIVRDRLAGSAWSIQQEPFSYAGLGWSINMGRVHNYSSNEPVIEFPDGRWETAYPNANGSDFVTRDFLTYDRSNFKLYFKDGTVWTFGRTATLNYGGSTEQVRVVTRIENSYGHHMDIQYDGTSSPNIDKITDSMNRVVDFTTSNNKLTRISVRNTTGSTVYYYYTVDTFSGG
;
A
#
# COMPACT_ATOMS: atom_id res chain seq x y z
N MET A 1 2.39 -8.00 5.13
CA MET A 1 2.24 -7.48 6.50
C MET A 1 3.63 -7.27 7.05
N TYR A 2 3.94 -6.07 7.54
CA TYR A 2 5.23 -5.74 8.12
C TYR A 2 5.03 -4.96 9.41
N ASN A 3 6.04 -4.99 10.27
CA ASN A 3 6.08 -4.14 11.45
C ASN A 3 6.23 -2.70 10.98
N SER A 4 5.25 -1.84 11.30
CA SER A 4 5.31 -0.40 11.06
C SER A 4 6.41 0.18 11.93
N LYS A 5 7.67 0.08 11.46
CA LYS A 5 8.84 0.59 12.16
C LYS A 5 8.61 2.06 12.49
N ILE A 6 9.04 2.49 13.66
CA ILE A 6 9.23 3.90 13.99
C ILE A 6 10.41 4.37 13.13
N VAL A 7 10.14 4.89 11.94
CA VAL A 7 11.19 5.44 11.08
C VAL A 7 11.46 6.87 11.53
N ARG A 8 12.71 7.14 11.93
CA ARG A 8 13.26 8.50 11.90
C ARG A 8 13.53 8.81 10.42
N ASP A 9 13.38 10.06 10.00
CA ASP A 9 13.84 10.61 8.71
C ASP A 9 12.80 10.85 7.60
N ARG A 10 11.52 11.11 7.91
CA ARG A 10 10.62 11.70 6.88
C ARG A 10 10.91 13.18 6.59
N LEU A 11 11.52 13.91 7.52
CA LEU A 11 11.75 15.35 7.39
C LEU A 11 13.06 15.75 8.10
N ALA A 12 14.07 16.21 7.36
CA ALA A 12 15.25 16.83 7.94
C ALA A 12 14.83 18.07 8.76
N GLY A 13 15.10 18.06 10.07
CA GLY A 13 14.76 19.15 10.99
C GLY A 13 13.38 19.06 11.66
N SER A 14 12.59 18.00 11.44
CA SER A 14 11.33 17.80 12.17
C SER A 14 11.60 17.19 13.54
N ALA A 15 10.93 17.72 14.57
CA ALA A 15 10.87 17.09 15.87
C ALA A 15 10.30 15.65 15.76
N TRP A 16 10.77 14.80 16.67
CA TRP A 16 10.37 13.41 16.88
C TRP A 16 8.87 13.18 16.66
N SER A 17 8.49 12.67 15.50
CA SER A 17 7.12 12.18 15.27
C SER A 17 7.18 10.66 15.18
N ILE A 18 6.35 10.00 15.98
CA ILE A 18 6.12 8.56 15.86
C ILE A 18 5.46 8.36 14.50
N GLN A 19 6.21 7.90 13.50
CA GLN A 19 5.66 7.47 12.23
C GLN A 19 5.16 6.02 12.36
N GLN A 20 4.20 5.80 13.26
CA GLN A 20 3.32 4.62 13.17
C GLN A 20 2.22 4.96 12.15
N GLU A 21 1.64 3.98 11.46
CA GLU A 21 0.20 4.07 11.21
C GLU A 21 -0.50 3.64 12.50
N PRO A 22 -0.79 4.54 13.47
CA PRO A 22 -1.43 4.16 14.72
C PRO A 22 -2.84 3.61 14.50
N PHE A 23 -3.43 3.83 13.33
CA PHE A 23 -4.77 3.35 12.98
C PHE A 23 -4.79 2.40 11.78
N SER A 24 -3.81 1.50 11.73
CA SER A 24 -3.87 0.37 10.80
C SER A 24 -4.94 -0.64 11.26
N TYR A 25 -5.76 -1.09 10.32
CA TYR A 25 -6.73 -2.17 10.55
C TYR A 25 -6.06 -3.51 10.89
N ALA A 26 -4.75 -3.65 10.69
CA ALA A 26 -3.95 -4.79 11.13
C ALA A 26 -3.55 -4.75 12.62
N GLY A 27 -3.83 -3.64 13.33
CA GLY A 27 -3.46 -3.44 14.72
C GLY A 27 -2.22 -2.58 14.93
N LEU A 28 -2.01 -2.15 16.18
CA LEU A 28 -0.88 -1.28 16.53
C LEU A 28 0.47 -1.93 16.18
N GLY A 29 1.34 -1.13 15.55
CA GLY A 29 2.67 -1.58 15.15
C GLY A 29 2.70 -2.50 13.94
N TRP A 30 1.56 -2.76 13.30
CA TRP A 30 1.47 -3.58 12.10
C TRP A 30 0.81 -2.83 10.95
N SER A 31 1.38 -2.96 9.76
CA SER A 31 0.82 -2.39 8.54
C SER A 31 0.63 -3.47 7.47
N ILE A 32 -0.42 -3.30 6.69
CA ILE A 32 -0.71 -4.13 5.52
C ILE A 32 -1.18 -3.23 4.38
N ASN A 33 -0.43 -3.24 3.29
CA ASN A 33 -0.73 -2.56 2.04
C ASN A 33 -0.09 -3.31 0.87
N MET A 34 -0.49 -2.98 -0.34
CA MET A 34 0.04 -3.57 -1.60
C MET A 34 0.99 -2.63 -2.33
N GLY A 35 1.44 -1.58 -1.64
CA GLY A 35 2.23 -0.49 -2.20
C GLY A 35 1.46 0.83 -2.19
N ARG A 36 2.17 1.92 -1.91
CA ARG A 36 1.60 3.29 -1.88
C ARG A 36 2.56 4.30 -2.50
N VAL A 37 2.03 5.42 -2.95
CA VAL A 37 2.80 6.62 -3.30
C VAL A 37 2.39 7.75 -2.38
N HIS A 38 3.35 8.18 -1.58
CA HIS A 38 3.32 9.38 -0.76
C HIS A 38 3.77 10.59 -1.58
N ASN A 39 3.28 11.78 -1.22
CA ASN A 39 3.62 13.02 -1.93
C ASN A 39 3.50 12.89 -3.46
N TYR A 40 2.50 12.17 -3.96
CA TYR A 40 2.40 11.77 -5.37
C TYR A 40 2.33 12.95 -6.38
N SER A 41 2.03 14.16 -5.90
CA SER A 41 2.02 15.40 -6.70
C SER A 41 3.30 16.22 -6.58
N SER A 42 4.25 15.86 -5.71
CA SER A 42 5.49 16.60 -5.49
C SER A 42 6.56 16.23 -6.53
N ASN A 43 7.71 16.90 -6.46
CA ASN A 43 8.91 16.54 -7.23
C ASN A 43 9.77 15.46 -6.55
N GLU A 44 9.31 14.95 -5.41
CA GLU A 44 9.97 13.90 -4.62
C GLU A 44 8.89 12.91 -4.14
N PRO A 45 8.18 12.22 -5.05
CA PRO A 45 7.23 11.20 -4.66
C PRO A 45 7.98 10.05 -3.97
N VAL A 46 7.37 9.47 -2.94
CA VAL A 46 7.97 8.37 -2.17
C VAL A 46 7.12 7.12 -2.32
N ILE A 47 7.74 6.05 -2.82
CA ILE A 47 7.13 4.74 -3.01
C ILE A 47 7.28 3.94 -1.73
N GLU A 48 6.17 3.60 -1.08
CA GLU A 48 6.11 2.61 -0.01
C GLU A 48 5.84 1.23 -0.62
N PHE A 49 6.69 0.25 -0.30
CA PHE A 49 6.55 -1.13 -0.72
C PHE A 49 5.76 -1.97 0.31
N PRO A 50 5.18 -3.12 -0.08
CA PRO A 50 4.42 -4.01 0.82
C PRO A 50 5.21 -4.58 2.01
N ASP A 51 6.53 -4.47 2.00
CA ASP A 51 7.45 -4.87 3.07
C ASP A 51 7.78 -3.72 4.03
N GLY A 52 7.26 -2.51 3.77
CA GLY A 52 7.50 -1.30 4.55
C GLY A 52 8.75 -0.53 4.15
N ARG A 53 9.47 -0.93 3.10
CA ARG A 53 10.56 -0.13 2.55
C ARG A 53 10.00 1.10 1.85
N TRP A 54 10.66 2.24 2.04
CA TRP A 54 10.30 3.51 1.41
C TRP A 54 11.42 3.95 0.48
N GLU A 55 11.08 4.37 -0.73
CA GLU A 55 12.04 4.88 -1.71
C GLU A 55 11.55 6.15 -2.39
N THR A 56 12.34 7.22 -2.27
CA THR A 56 12.13 8.44 -3.03
C THR A 56 12.45 8.20 -4.51
N ALA A 57 11.55 8.63 -5.38
CA ALA A 57 11.81 8.72 -6.82
C ALA A 57 12.20 10.16 -7.16
N TYR A 58 13.25 10.32 -7.97
CA TYR A 58 13.81 11.60 -8.36
C TYR A 58 13.50 11.91 -9.82
N PRO A 59 13.35 13.19 -10.21
CA PRO A 59 13.14 13.54 -11.61
C PRO A 59 14.21 12.94 -12.51
N ASN A 60 13.79 12.29 -13.60
CA ASN A 60 14.70 11.85 -14.64
C ASN A 60 15.26 13.08 -15.38
N ALA A 61 16.58 13.17 -15.53
CA ALA A 61 17.22 14.27 -16.26
C ALA A 61 16.78 14.37 -17.73
N ASN A 62 16.32 13.26 -18.32
CA ASN A 62 16.01 13.16 -19.75
C ASN A 62 14.53 12.93 -20.05
N GLY A 63 13.63 13.09 -19.08
CA GLY A 63 12.21 12.79 -19.28
C GLY A 63 11.29 13.40 -18.23
N SER A 64 9.98 13.17 -18.39
CA SER A 64 8.94 13.61 -17.43
C SER A 64 8.74 12.64 -16.26
N ASP A 65 9.39 11.49 -16.31
CA ASP A 65 9.23 10.41 -15.34
C ASP A 65 10.21 10.56 -14.18
N PHE A 66 9.98 9.78 -13.13
CA PHE A 66 10.81 9.73 -11.94
C PHE A 66 11.52 8.38 -11.86
N VAL A 67 12.71 8.35 -11.27
CA VAL A 67 13.52 7.13 -11.14
C VAL A 67 13.89 6.94 -9.67
N THR A 68 13.65 5.73 -9.14
CA THR A 68 14.08 5.38 -7.78
C THR A 68 15.55 5.00 -7.74
N ARG A 69 16.14 4.90 -6.54
CA ARG A 69 17.52 4.40 -6.36
C ARG A 69 17.72 3.00 -6.95
N ASP A 70 16.69 2.17 -6.92
CA ASP A 70 16.70 0.83 -7.50
C ASP A 70 16.48 0.84 -9.02
N PHE A 71 16.49 2.00 -9.68
CA PHE A 71 16.24 2.15 -11.11
C PHE A 71 14.85 1.65 -11.53
N LEU A 72 13.85 1.80 -10.66
CA LEU A 72 12.45 1.64 -11.05
C LEU A 72 11.97 2.96 -11.65
N THR A 73 11.14 2.89 -12.69
CA THR A 73 10.60 4.09 -13.34
C THR A 73 9.20 4.35 -12.83
N TYR A 74 8.97 5.54 -12.28
CA TYR A 74 7.66 6.01 -11.86
C TYR A 74 7.13 7.05 -12.86
N ASP A 75 6.13 6.66 -13.64
CA ASP A 75 5.36 7.53 -14.51
C ASP A 75 4.26 8.20 -13.67
N ARG A 76 4.49 9.46 -13.31
CA ARG A 76 3.56 10.26 -12.50
C ARG A 76 2.29 10.62 -13.28
N SER A 77 2.36 10.73 -14.60
CA SER A 77 1.20 11.12 -15.42
C SER A 77 0.14 10.03 -15.43
N ASN A 78 0.56 8.76 -15.45
CA ASN A 78 -0.32 7.61 -15.44
C ASN A 78 -0.40 6.89 -14.09
N PHE A 79 0.35 7.37 -13.08
CA PHE A 79 0.48 6.76 -11.76
C PHE A 79 0.89 5.28 -11.84
N LYS A 80 1.98 5.00 -12.55
CA LYS A 80 2.51 3.65 -12.75
C LYS A 80 3.96 3.53 -12.31
N LEU A 81 4.31 2.42 -11.67
CA LEU A 81 5.68 2.05 -11.35
C LEU A 81 6.08 0.82 -12.17
N TYR A 82 7.15 0.96 -12.94
CA TYR A 82 7.69 -0.06 -13.82
C TYR A 82 8.92 -0.71 -13.19
N PHE A 83 8.88 -2.03 -13.09
CA PHE A 83 9.96 -2.86 -12.59
C PHE A 83 10.80 -3.39 -13.75
N LYS A 84 12.05 -3.77 -13.44
CA LYS A 84 13.02 -4.25 -14.44
C LYS A 84 12.63 -5.58 -15.08
N ASP A 85 11.81 -6.37 -14.41
CA ASP A 85 11.29 -7.65 -14.88
C ASP A 85 10.04 -7.51 -15.78
N GLY A 86 9.61 -6.27 -16.04
CA GLY A 86 8.39 -5.96 -16.79
C GLY A 86 7.13 -5.99 -15.94
N THR A 87 7.22 -6.17 -14.62
CA THR A 87 6.09 -5.99 -13.72
C THR A 87 5.70 -4.50 -13.66
N VAL A 88 4.39 -4.23 -13.67
CA VAL A 88 3.84 -2.87 -13.59
C VAL A 88 2.87 -2.79 -12.43
N TRP A 89 3.08 -1.82 -11.54
CA TRP A 89 2.12 -1.44 -10.52
C TRP A 89 1.34 -0.22 -10.97
N THR A 90 0.03 -0.27 -10.88
CA THR A 90 -0.86 0.87 -11.15
C THR A 90 -1.43 1.38 -9.84
N PHE A 91 -1.21 2.66 -9.54
CA PHE A 91 -1.75 3.33 -8.36
C PHE A 91 -3.05 4.06 -8.71
N GLY A 92 -4.12 3.31 -8.95
CA GLY A 92 -5.34 3.83 -9.59
C GLY A 92 -6.24 4.68 -8.71
N ARG A 93 -6.05 4.69 -7.39
CA ARG A 93 -6.93 5.37 -6.43
C ARG A 93 -6.15 6.11 -5.35
N THR A 94 -6.75 7.17 -4.81
CA THR A 94 -6.27 7.83 -3.58
C THR A 94 -6.89 7.25 -2.32
N ALA A 95 -6.12 7.22 -1.23
CA ALA A 95 -6.59 6.87 0.11
C ALA A 95 -6.04 7.87 1.14
N THR A 96 -6.67 7.92 2.31
CA THR A 96 -6.26 8.76 3.43
C THR A 96 -5.67 7.90 4.53
N LEU A 97 -4.41 8.16 4.87
CA LEU A 97 -3.73 7.55 6.01
C LEU A 97 -3.91 8.44 7.24
N ASN A 98 -4.16 7.83 8.40
CA ASN A 98 -4.36 8.52 9.67
C ASN A 98 -3.19 8.24 10.64
N TYR A 99 -2.52 9.31 11.06
CA TYR A 99 -1.29 9.28 11.87
C TYR A 99 -1.50 9.70 13.34
N GLY A 100 -2.71 9.56 13.91
CA GLY A 100 -2.95 9.95 15.31
C GLY A 100 -3.23 11.43 15.50
N GLY A 101 -2.45 12.30 14.85
CA GLY A 101 -2.59 13.76 14.92
C GLY A 101 -2.58 14.46 13.55
N SER A 102 -2.43 13.71 12.46
CA SER A 102 -2.44 14.24 11.10
C SER A 102 -2.99 13.20 10.13
N THR A 103 -3.33 13.67 8.93
CA THR A 103 -3.75 12.81 7.83
C THR A 103 -2.88 13.07 6.61
N GLU A 104 -2.73 12.06 5.77
CA GLU A 104 -2.00 12.17 4.50
C GLU A 104 -2.79 11.51 3.39
N GLN A 105 -2.90 12.18 2.25
CA GLN A 105 -3.46 11.56 1.06
C GLN A 105 -2.34 10.87 0.27
N VAL A 106 -2.53 9.59 0.01
CA VAL A 106 -1.61 8.74 -0.76
C VAL A 106 -2.33 8.15 -1.96
N ARG A 107 -1.59 7.65 -2.95
CA ARG A 107 -2.15 6.75 -3.96
C ARG A 107 -1.82 5.30 -3.63
N VAL A 108 -2.78 4.40 -3.82
CA VAL A 108 -2.65 2.98 -3.47
C VAL A 108 -2.68 2.10 -4.70
N VAL A 109 -1.94 0.98 -4.68
CA VAL A 109 -1.88 0.03 -5.80
C VAL A 109 -3.23 -0.64 -6.01
N THR A 110 -3.82 -0.48 -7.19
CA THR A 110 -5.09 -1.13 -7.58
C THR A 110 -4.88 -2.27 -8.55
N ARG A 111 -3.70 -2.38 -9.17
CA ARG A 111 -3.36 -3.47 -10.09
C ARG A 111 -1.86 -3.75 -10.10
N ILE A 112 -1.51 -5.02 -10.11
CA ILE A 112 -0.16 -5.52 -10.37
C ILE A 112 -0.25 -6.43 -11.60
N GLU A 113 0.50 -6.12 -12.64
CA GLU A 113 0.50 -6.86 -13.90
C GLU A 113 1.92 -7.29 -14.26
N ASN A 114 2.10 -8.52 -14.74
CA ASN A 114 3.39 -9.01 -15.21
C ASN A 114 3.57 -8.77 -16.72
N SER A 115 4.77 -9.06 -17.23
CA SER A 115 5.11 -8.91 -18.65
C SER A 115 4.31 -9.80 -19.62
N TYR A 116 3.58 -10.80 -19.10
CA TYR A 116 2.71 -11.69 -19.89
C TYR A 116 1.23 -11.25 -19.86
N GLY A 117 0.90 -10.14 -19.19
CA GLY A 117 -0.48 -9.64 -19.05
C GLY A 117 -1.32 -10.34 -17.96
N HIS A 118 -0.74 -11.28 -17.22
CA HIS A 118 -1.38 -11.80 -16.01
C HIS A 118 -1.35 -10.72 -14.94
N HIS A 119 -2.44 -10.60 -14.20
CA HIS A 119 -2.60 -9.52 -13.23
C HIS A 119 -3.30 -9.96 -11.96
N MET A 120 -3.18 -9.11 -10.95
CA MET A 120 -4.01 -9.08 -9.76
C MET A 120 -4.58 -7.68 -9.61
N ASP A 121 -5.88 -7.59 -9.39
CA ASP A 121 -6.60 -6.36 -9.09
C ASP A 121 -6.89 -6.29 -7.59
N ILE A 122 -6.64 -5.13 -7.00
CA ILE A 122 -6.78 -4.85 -5.58
C ILE A 122 -7.91 -3.85 -5.39
N GLN A 123 -8.90 -4.24 -4.60
CA GLN A 123 -10.03 -3.43 -4.19
C GLN A 123 -9.86 -3.06 -2.71
N TYR A 124 -10.26 -1.84 -2.38
CA TYR A 124 -10.17 -1.27 -1.04
C TYR A 124 -11.57 -0.94 -0.53
N ASP A 125 -11.75 -0.99 0.79
CA ASP A 125 -13.02 -0.62 1.40
C ASP A 125 -13.31 0.88 1.19
N GLY A 126 -14.58 1.22 0.93
CA GLY A 126 -15.01 2.60 0.69
C GLY A 126 -14.29 3.33 -0.45
N THR A 127 -14.31 4.67 -0.45
CA THR A 127 -13.71 5.51 -1.51
C THR A 127 -12.38 6.17 -1.12
N SER A 128 -12.13 6.34 0.18
CA SER A 128 -10.91 6.98 0.70
C SER A 128 -10.14 6.13 1.72
N SER A 129 -10.63 4.95 2.08
CA SER A 129 -9.93 4.10 3.04
C SER A 129 -8.75 3.34 2.40
N PRO A 130 -7.65 3.13 3.14
CA PRO A 130 -6.49 2.36 2.69
C PRO A 130 -6.61 0.86 2.97
N ASN A 131 -7.72 0.38 3.57
CA ASN A 131 -7.85 -1.03 3.91
C ASN A 131 -8.22 -1.85 2.67
N ILE A 132 -7.53 -2.97 2.51
CA ILE A 132 -7.82 -3.89 1.40
C ILE A 132 -9.15 -4.58 1.73
N ASP A 133 -10.03 -4.66 0.75
CA ASP A 133 -11.29 -5.42 0.82
C ASP A 133 -11.13 -6.76 0.09
N LYS A 134 -10.58 -6.71 -1.13
CA LYS A 134 -10.51 -7.88 -2.00
C LYS A 134 -9.31 -7.81 -2.93
N ILE A 135 -8.68 -8.96 -3.17
CA ILE A 135 -7.71 -9.14 -4.24
C ILE A 135 -8.22 -10.25 -5.15
N THR A 136 -8.29 -9.97 -6.44
CA THR A 136 -8.69 -10.97 -7.46
C THR A 136 -7.57 -11.10 -8.47
N ASP A 137 -7.18 -12.32 -8.81
CA ASP A 137 -6.20 -12.55 -9.85
C ASP A 137 -6.85 -12.85 -11.22
N SER A 138 -6.02 -12.86 -12.26
CA SER A 138 -6.42 -13.17 -13.64
C SER A 138 -7.02 -14.58 -13.83
N MET A 139 -6.95 -15.46 -12.82
CA MET A 139 -7.57 -16.80 -12.82
C MET A 139 -8.83 -16.86 -11.95
N ASN A 140 -9.36 -15.72 -11.49
CA ASN A 140 -10.52 -15.61 -10.59
C ASN A 140 -10.34 -16.25 -9.20
N ARG A 141 -9.11 -16.45 -8.74
CA ARG A 141 -8.82 -16.70 -7.33
C ARG A 141 -9.05 -15.40 -6.56
N VAL A 142 -9.64 -15.52 -5.39
CA VAL A 142 -10.06 -14.35 -4.59
C VAL A 142 -9.48 -14.46 -3.19
N VAL A 143 -8.92 -13.35 -2.72
CA VAL A 143 -8.57 -13.14 -1.31
C VAL A 143 -9.45 -12.03 -0.77
N ASP A 144 -10.34 -12.34 0.15
CA ASP A 144 -11.20 -11.35 0.81
C ASP A 144 -10.67 -11.02 2.20
N PHE A 145 -10.71 -9.74 2.54
CA PHE A 145 -10.31 -9.18 3.82
C PHE A 145 -11.56 -8.68 4.53
N THR A 146 -11.92 -9.34 5.62
CA THR A 146 -13.07 -8.94 6.43
C THR A 146 -12.60 -8.08 7.58
N THR A 147 -13.15 -6.87 7.70
CA THR A 147 -12.93 -5.99 8.84
C THR A 147 -14.21 -5.81 9.67
N SER A 148 -14.06 -5.56 10.96
CA SER A 148 -15.13 -5.19 11.88
C SER A 148 -14.64 -4.04 12.76
N ASN A 149 -15.38 -2.94 12.85
CA ASN A 149 -14.96 -1.73 13.56
C ASN A 149 -13.53 -1.27 13.17
N ASN A 150 -13.24 -1.26 11.86
CA ASN A 150 -11.92 -0.93 11.30
C ASN A 150 -10.76 -1.84 11.76
N LYS A 151 -11.05 -3.09 12.11
CA LYS A 151 -10.07 -4.10 12.52
C LYS A 151 -10.19 -5.35 11.66
N LEU A 152 -9.06 -5.88 11.19
CA LEU A 152 -9.00 -7.14 10.45
C LEU A 152 -9.45 -8.29 11.37
N THR A 153 -10.48 -9.02 10.94
CA THR A 153 -11.01 -10.18 11.67
C THR A 153 -10.78 -11.49 10.92
N ARG A 154 -10.70 -11.43 9.58
CA ARG A 154 -10.54 -12.63 8.76
C ARG A 154 -9.93 -12.32 7.40
N ILE A 155 -9.10 -13.23 6.92
CA ILE A 155 -8.72 -13.33 5.51
C ILE A 155 -9.26 -14.67 4.99
N SER A 156 -10.00 -14.65 3.88
CA SER A 156 -10.44 -15.87 3.19
C SER A 156 -9.80 -15.98 1.82
N VAL A 157 -9.25 -17.14 1.50
CA VAL A 157 -8.59 -17.43 0.23
C VAL A 157 -9.39 -18.50 -0.51
N ARG A 158 -10.03 -18.12 -1.61
CA ARG A 158 -10.78 -19.01 -2.49
C ARG A 158 -9.93 -19.39 -3.69
N ASN A 159 -9.69 -20.70 -3.86
CA ASN A 159 -8.97 -21.22 -5.02
C ASN A 159 -9.88 -21.32 -6.26
N THR A 160 -9.30 -21.72 -7.39
CA THR A 160 -10.03 -21.86 -8.66
C THR A 160 -11.08 -22.98 -8.66
N THR A 161 -10.97 -23.95 -7.74
CA THR A 161 -11.94 -25.06 -7.59
C THR A 161 -13.08 -24.73 -6.63
N GLY A 162 -13.12 -23.50 -6.09
CA GLY A 162 -14.16 -23.03 -5.16
C GLY A 162 -13.91 -23.36 -3.69
N SER A 163 -12.83 -24.08 -3.35
CA SER A 163 -12.46 -24.34 -1.96
C SER A 163 -11.93 -23.08 -1.30
N THR A 164 -12.34 -22.83 -0.06
CA THR A 164 -11.96 -21.63 0.69
C THR A 164 -11.22 -22.00 1.97
N VAL A 165 -10.06 -21.38 2.18
CA VAL A 165 -9.31 -21.43 3.44
C VAL A 165 -9.54 -20.13 4.19
N TYR A 166 -9.71 -20.22 5.52
CA TYR A 166 -9.97 -19.08 6.38
C TYR A 166 -8.84 -18.90 7.39
N TYR A 167 -8.38 -17.67 7.54
CA TYR A 167 -7.42 -17.23 8.57
C TYR A 167 -8.13 -16.21 9.44
N TYR A 168 -8.20 -16.47 10.75
CA TYR A 168 -8.87 -15.59 11.71
C TYR A 168 -7.85 -14.77 12.48
N TYR A 169 -8.20 -13.51 12.73
CA TYR A 169 -7.33 -12.53 13.38
C TYR A 169 -8.06 -11.87 14.55
N THR A 170 -7.30 -11.55 15.59
CA THR A 170 -7.73 -10.73 16.71
C THR A 170 -6.86 -9.49 16.76
N VAL A 171 -7.48 -8.32 16.62
CA VAL A 171 -6.80 -7.03 16.73
C VAL A 171 -7.28 -6.32 18.00
N ASP A 172 -6.40 -6.24 18.98
CA ASP A 172 -6.73 -5.66 20.28
C ASP A 172 -6.79 -4.13 20.22
N THR A 173 -7.51 -3.56 21.18
CA THR A 173 -7.53 -2.12 21.48
C THR A 173 -6.77 -1.88 22.76
N PHE A 174 -5.90 -0.88 22.76
CA PHE A 174 -5.19 -0.42 23.95
C PHE A 174 -5.91 0.81 24.48
N SER A 175 -6.16 0.87 25.79
CA SER A 175 -6.73 2.06 26.42
C SER A 175 -5.65 3.15 26.50
N GLY A 176 -5.84 4.27 25.78
CA GLY A 176 -4.95 5.44 25.84
C GLY A 176 -4.38 5.93 24.50
N GLY A 177 -4.93 5.48 23.36
CA GLY A 177 -4.68 6.03 22.03
C GLY A 177 -5.89 6.76 21.48
#